data_AF-A0A073J2W3-F1
#
_entry.id   AF-A0A073J2W3-F1
#
_cell.length_a   1.000
_cell.length_b   1.000
_cell.length_c   1.000
_cell.angle_alpha   90.00
_cell.angle_beta   90.00
_cell.angle_gamma   90.00
#
_symmetry.space_group_name_H-M   'P 1'
#
loop_
_entity.id
_entity.type
_entity.pdbx_description
1 polymer ?
#
loop_
_entity_poly.entity_id
_entity_poly.type
_entity_poly.pdbx_seq_one_letter_code
_entity_poly.pdbx_strand_id
1 'polypeptide(L)'
;MKAKAEETFSYYKFPPEHWQHIRTNNLLERLNKEIRRRTRVVHSFPDTGSAIILIAARLCHTMAGKWGAARYMEELLKGGEGEVA
;
A
#
# COMPACT_ATOMS: atom_id res chain seq x y z
N MET A 1 2.79 20.89 -17.57
CA MET A 1 1.70 19.89 -17.56
C MET A 1 2.02 18.55 -18.26
N LYS A 2 3.22 18.31 -18.80
CA LYS A 2 3.54 17.02 -19.48
C LYS A 2 4.11 15.92 -18.55
N ALA A 3 4.76 16.29 -17.44
CA ALA A 3 5.47 15.33 -16.57
C ALA A 3 4.58 14.30 -15.84
N LYS A 4 3.36 14.67 -15.41
CA LYS A 4 2.46 13.74 -14.69
C LYS A 4 1.95 12.60 -15.56
N ALA A 5 1.84 12.80 -16.87
CA ALA A 5 1.31 11.79 -17.78
C ALA A 5 2.31 10.63 -17.96
N GLU A 6 3.60 10.94 -18.14
CA GLU A 6 4.66 9.92 -18.29
C GLU A 6 4.88 9.10 -17.01
N GLU A 7 4.82 9.73 -15.84
CA GLU A 7 4.89 9.03 -14.55
C GLU A 7 3.71 8.05 -14.36
N THR A 8 2.53 8.41 -14.86
CA THR A 8 1.32 7.57 -14.76
C THR A 8 1.43 6.31 -15.62
N PHE A 9 2.19 6.31 -16.71
CA PHE A 9 2.30 5.16 -17.61
C PHE A 9 3.47 4.20 -17.29
N SER A 10 4.26 4.52 -16.25
CA SER A 10 5.37 3.68 -15.82
C SER A 10 4.97 2.23 -15.45
N TYR A 11 3.70 1.99 -15.11
CA TYR A 11 3.19 0.65 -14.76
C TYR A 11 3.06 -0.31 -15.94
N TYR A 12 3.09 0.16 -17.20
CA TYR A 12 3.04 -0.72 -18.38
C TYR A 12 4.29 -1.61 -18.55
N LYS A 13 5.35 -1.31 -17.80
CA LYS A 13 6.59 -2.11 -17.77
C LYS A 13 6.44 -3.41 -16.99
N PHE A 14 5.36 -3.58 -16.23
CA PHE A 14 5.06 -4.79 -15.48
C PHE A 14 4.13 -5.71 -16.30
N PRO A 15 4.15 -7.03 -16.07
CA PRO A 15 3.18 -7.95 -16.65
C PRO A 15 1.70 -7.53 -16.43
N PRO A 16 0.78 -7.89 -17.35
CA PRO A 16 -0.62 -7.46 -17.32
C PRO A 16 -1.38 -7.81 -16.03
N GLU A 17 -0.98 -8.90 -15.37
CA GLU A 17 -1.53 -9.36 -14.09
C GLU A 17 -1.37 -8.31 -12.97
N HIS A 18 -0.43 -7.37 -13.15
CA HIS A 18 -0.09 -6.36 -12.16
C HIS A 18 -0.75 -5.00 -12.37
N TRP A 19 -1.26 -4.73 -13.58
CA TRP A 19 -1.79 -3.42 -13.90
C TRP A 19 -2.98 -3.03 -13.02
N GLN A 20 -3.86 -3.97 -12.66
CA GLN A 20 -5.01 -3.67 -11.81
C GLN A 20 -4.60 -3.20 -10.41
N HIS A 21 -3.54 -3.79 -9.85
CA HIS A 21 -3.03 -3.45 -8.52
C HIS A 21 -2.18 -2.18 -8.52
N ILE A 22 -1.34 -1.98 -9.54
CA ILE A 22 -0.46 -0.80 -9.63
C ILE A 22 -1.24 0.46 -10.04
N ARG A 23 -2.24 0.32 -10.92
CA ARG A 23 -3.05 1.44 -11.39
C ARG A 23 -3.97 2.00 -10.30
N THR A 24 -4.38 1.18 -9.33
CA THR A 24 -5.42 1.55 -8.37
C THR A 24 -4.87 1.78 -6.97
N ASN A 25 -5.29 2.87 -6.32
CA ASN A 25 -4.86 3.21 -4.97
C ASN A 25 -5.74 2.61 -3.86
N ASN A 26 -6.49 1.55 -4.19
CA ASN A 26 -7.53 0.95 -3.35
C ASN A 26 -6.99 0.55 -1.96
N LEU A 27 -5.74 0.12 -1.91
CA LEU A 27 -5.07 -0.32 -0.70
C LEU A 27 -4.83 0.84 0.28
N LEU A 28 -4.19 1.92 -0.17
CA LEU A 28 -3.93 3.09 0.66
C LEU A 28 -5.23 3.81 1.03
N GLU A 29 -6.22 3.86 0.13
CA GLU A 29 -7.54 4.43 0.44
C GLU A 29 -8.23 3.67 1.57
N ARG A 30 -8.23 2.33 1.51
CA ARG A 30 -8.80 1.48 2.58
C ARG A 30 -8.06 1.69 3.90
N LEU A 31 -6.74 1.79 3.86
CA LEU A 31 -5.91 2.04 5.04
C LEU A 31 -6.19 3.40 5.67
N ASN A 32 -6.23 4.45 4.84
CA ASN A 32 -6.54 5.82 5.28
C ASN A 32 -7.95 5.93 5.86
N LYS A 33 -8.93 5.23 5.27
CA LYS A 33 -10.30 5.19 5.80
C LYS A 33 -10.34 4.57 7.19
N GLU A 34 -9.59 3.49 7.41
CA GLU A 34 -9.53 2.83 8.72
C GLU A 34 -8.79 3.65 9.77
N ILE A 35 -7.69 4.32 9.39
CA ILE A 35 -7.00 5.26 10.28
C ILE A 35 -7.97 6.36 10.71
N ARG A 36 -8.64 7.02 9.75
CA ARG A 36 -9.63 8.07 10.03
C ARG A 36 -10.79 7.57 10.91
N ARG A 37 -11.25 6.33 10.71
CA ARG A 37 -12.31 5.74 11.55
C ARG A 37 -11.87 5.58 13.01
N ARG A 38 -10.63 5.17 13.25
CA ARG A 38 -10.09 4.94 14.59
C ARG A 38 -9.70 6.23 15.30
N THR A 39 -9.16 7.20 14.57
CA THR A 39 -8.85 8.52 15.12
C THR A 39 -10.11 9.33 15.38
N ARG A 40 -11.22 9.12 14.64
CA ARG A 40 -12.50 9.81 14.89
C ARG A 40 -13.07 9.60 16.30
N VAL A 41 -12.81 8.44 16.93
CA VAL A 41 -13.27 8.16 18.30
C VAL A 41 -12.44 8.93 19.33
N VAL A 42 -11.20 9.25 18.99
CA VAL A 42 -10.30 10.02 19.85
C VAL A 42 -10.50 11.50 19.52
N HIS A 43 -11.34 12.19 20.30
CA HIS A 43 -11.73 13.58 20.04
C HIS A 43 -10.54 14.54 19.98
N SER A 44 -9.54 14.33 20.84
CA SER A 44 -8.25 15.05 20.81
C SER A 44 -7.15 14.14 21.34
N PHE A 45 -6.00 14.14 20.68
CA PHE A 45 -4.83 13.41 21.17
C PHE A 45 -4.07 14.29 22.17
N PRO A 46 -3.58 13.73 23.28
CA PRO A 46 -2.81 14.49 24.27
C PRO A 46 -1.45 14.93 23.74
N ASP A 47 -0.88 14.22 22.74
CA ASP A 47 0.38 14.56 22.09
C ASP A 47 0.47 13.93 20.68
N THR A 48 1.31 14.50 19.82
CA THR A 48 1.59 14.00 18.46
C THR A 48 2.17 12.58 18.49
N GLY A 49 3.01 12.27 19.49
CA GLY A 49 3.58 10.92 19.67
C GLY A 49 2.52 9.85 19.91
N SER A 50 1.46 10.18 20.66
CA SER A 50 0.34 9.26 20.90
C SER A 50 -0.42 8.94 19.60
N ALA A 51 -0.60 9.93 18.74
CA ALA A 51 -1.22 9.73 17.42
C ALA A 51 -0.34 8.87 16.50
N ILE A 52 0.97 9.12 16.48
CA ILE A 52 1.93 8.33 15.70
C ILE A 52 1.94 6.87 16.17
N ILE A 53 1.98 6.62 17.48
CA ILE A 53 1.96 5.25 18.03
C ILE A 53 0.69 4.51 17.63
N LEU A 54 -0.48 5.16 17.70
CA LEU A 54 -1.74 4.54 17.29
C LEU A 54 -1.73 4.17 15.80
N ILE A 55 -1.24 5.08 14.96
CA ILE A 55 -1.14 4.86 13.50
C ILE A 55 -0.14 3.73 13.23
N ALA A 56 1.05 3.78 13.82
CA ALA A 56 2.11 2.79 13.66
C ALA A 56 1.64 1.40 14.12
N ALA A 57 1.01 1.30 15.29
CA ALA A 57 0.42 0.05 15.77
C ALA A 57 -0.64 -0.49 14.81
N ARG A 58 -1.47 0.40 14.23
CA ARG A 58 -2.47 -0.01 13.23
C ARG A 58 -1.84 -0.49 11.93
N LEU A 59 -0.78 0.17 11.48
CA LEU A 59 0.02 -0.23 10.32
C LEU A 59 0.64 -1.62 10.55
N CYS A 60 1.36 -1.81 11.65
CA CYS A 60 1.99 -3.08 12.02
C CYS A 60 0.95 -4.20 12.12
N HIS A 61 -0.21 -3.97 12.72
CA HIS A 61 -1.27 -4.98 12.80
C HIS A 61 -1.84 -5.34 11.42
N THR A 62 -2.00 -4.35 10.54
CA THR A 62 -2.51 -4.58 9.18
C THR A 62 -1.49 -5.36 8.34
N MET A 63 -0.20 -5.00 8.46
CA MET A 63 0.93 -5.68 7.84
C MET A 63 1.13 -7.09 8.37
N ALA A 64 1.09 -7.31 9.69
CA ALA A 64 1.26 -8.65 10.28
C ALA A 64 0.08 -9.60 10.00
N GLY A 65 -1.08 -9.08 9.64
CA GLY A 65 -2.26 -9.86 9.28
C GLY A 65 -2.32 -10.21 7.79
N LYS A 66 -3.47 -9.89 7.19
CA LYS A 66 -3.82 -10.29 5.82
C LYS A 66 -2.87 -9.76 4.74
N TRP A 67 -2.15 -8.67 5.01
CA TRP A 67 -1.33 -8.00 3.99
C TRP A 67 0.09 -8.55 3.92
N GLY A 68 0.71 -8.90 5.04
CA GLY A 68 2.01 -9.57 5.06
C GLY A 68 1.93 -11.02 4.57
N ALA A 69 0.76 -11.66 4.71
CA ALA A 69 0.48 -12.97 4.13
C ALA A 69 0.27 -12.92 2.60
N ALA A 70 -0.19 -11.79 2.05
CA ALA A 70 -0.34 -11.59 0.61
C ALA A 70 1.06 -11.30 0.00
N ARG A 71 1.87 -12.35 -0.18
CA ARG A 71 3.22 -12.31 -0.75
C ARG A 71 3.21 -12.06 -2.27
N TYR A 72 2.34 -11.18 -2.75
CA TYR A 72 2.23 -10.80 -4.16
C TYR A 72 3.58 -10.32 -4.72
N MET A 73 4.33 -9.54 -3.92
CA MET A 73 5.66 -9.04 -4.25
C MET A 73 6.76 -10.13 -4.28
N GLU A 74 6.54 -11.28 -3.68
CA GLU A 74 7.53 -12.37 -3.70
C GLU A 74 7.36 -13.30 -4.88
N GLU A 75 6.11 -13.62 -5.21
CA GLU A 75 5.78 -14.32 -6.44
C GLU A 75 6.27 -13.50 -7.66
N LEU A 76 6.20 -12.17 -7.54
CA LEU A 76 6.78 -11.18 -8.45
C LEU A 76 8.31 -11.20 -8.59
N LEU A 77 9.06 -11.38 -7.50
CA LEU A 77 10.53 -11.44 -7.55
C LEU A 77 11.05 -12.78 -8.07
N LYS A 78 10.31 -13.87 -7.84
CA LYS A 78 10.66 -15.21 -8.31
C LYS A 78 10.39 -15.44 -9.80
N GLY A 79 9.44 -14.72 -10.38
CA GLY A 79 9.11 -14.81 -11.81
C GLY A 79 10.14 -14.16 -12.77
N GLY A 80 11.14 -13.43 -12.24
CA GLY A 80 12.16 -12.75 -13.05
C GLY A 80 13.40 -13.59 -13.38
N GLU A 81 13.55 -14.80 -12.85
CA GLU A 81 14.72 -15.67 -13.08
C GLU A 81 14.52 -16.66 -14.24
N GLY A 82 13.37 -16.63 -14.93
CA GLY A 82 12.96 -17.69 -15.86
C GLY A 82 12.87 -17.33 -17.35
N GLU A 83 13.19 -16.11 -17.78
CA GLU A 83 13.00 -15.70 -19.19
C GLU A 83 14.23 -14.96 -19.75
N VAL A 84 15.36 -15.68 -19.73
CA VAL A 84 16.51 -15.45 -20.61
C VAL A 84 17.01 -16.82 -21.09
N ALA A 85 16.28 -17.41 -22.05
CA ALA A 85 16.73 -18.49 -22.91
C ALA A 85 16.01 -18.40 -24.26
#